data_AF-A0A444VM98-F1
#
_entry.id   AF-A0A444VM98-F1
#
_cell.length_a   1.000
_cell.length_b   1.000
_cell.length_c   1.000
_cell.angle_alpha   90.00
_cell.angle_beta   90.00
_cell.angle_gamma   90.00
#
_symmetry.space_group_name_H-M   'P 1'
#
loop_
_entity.id
_entity.type
_entity.pdbx_description
1 polymer ?
#
loop_
_entity_poly.entity_id
_entity_poly.type
_entity_poly.pdbx_seq_one_letter_code
_entity_poly.pdbx_strand_id
1 'polypeptide(L)'
;MKTIDFILTTDQFEHLEKAYPKKGNNADIGKKAVQIAKYYFNSIYENPKFEYNIDGVDLIVYSPNDRLEYEVKGTEDSGVAFHKLKVSSTNVHNKLVNGLTLLRICSIGNHTVQLHFMQYGEDFLLEPEARWTVKRVNAR
;
A
#
# COMPACT_ATOMS: atom_id res chain seq x y z
N MET A 1 -12.32 -9.08 -6.04
CA MET A 1 -11.62 -7.89 -5.50
C MET A 1 -12.64 -6.98 -4.87
N LYS A 2 -12.50 -6.66 -3.58
CA LYS A 2 -13.36 -5.66 -2.92
C LYS A 2 -12.78 -4.26 -3.14
N THR A 3 -13.61 -3.32 -3.58
CA THR A 3 -13.22 -1.92 -3.81
C THR A 3 -14.06 -0.99 -2.97
N ILE A 4 -13.42 0.03 -2.39
CA ILE A 4 -14.04 1.06 -1.56
C ILE A 4 -13.53 2.42 -2.01
N ASP A 5 -14.44 3.34 -2.32
CA ASP A 5 -14.10 4.74 -2.46
C ASP A 5 -14.04 5.37 -1.07
N PHE A 6 -12.91 5.99 -0.75
CA PHE A 6 -12.69 6.68 0.53
C PHE A 6 -12.41 8.15 0.28
N ILE A 7 -13.17 9.00 0.99
CA ILE A 7 -13.06 10.45 0.87
C ILE A 7 -12.24 10.98 2.04
N LEU A 8 -11.08 11.52 1.74
CA LEU A 8 -10.24 12.23 2.70
C LEU A 8 -10.89 13.55 3.08
N THR A 9 -10.94 13.84 4.37
CA THR A 9 -11.28 15.19 4.83
C THR A 9 -10.21 16.18 4.36
N THR A 10 -10.56 17.47 4.32
CA THR A 10 -9.58 18.53 4.01
C THR A 10 -8.35 18.45 4.90
N ASP A 11 -8.54 18.31 6.21
CA ASP A 11 -7.43 18.21 7.16
C ASP A 11 -6.54 16.99 6.90
N GLN A 12 -7.13 15.83 6.58
CA GLN A 12 -6.37 14.62 6.25
C GLN A 12 -5.58 14.79 4.96
N PHE A 13 -6.20 15.38 3.94
CA PHE A 13 -5.57 15.65 2.66
C PHE A 13 -4.39 16.62 2.81
N GLU A 14 -4.61 17.75 3.48
CA GLU A 14 -3.58 18.76 3.76
C GLU A 14 -2.45 18.18 4.62
N HIS A 15 -2.77 17.35 5.60
CA HIS A 15 -1.77 16.65 6.41
C HIS A 15 -0.86 15.77 5.54
N LEU A 16 -1.42 14.98 4.62
CA LEU A 16 -0.66 14.11 3.71
C LEU A 16 0.24 14.90 2.78
N GLU A 17 -0.26 15.98 2.19
CA GLU A 17 0.51 16.84 1.28
C GLU A 17 1.67 17.53 2.01
N LYS A 18 1.45 17.93 3.28
CA LYS A 18 2.50 18.54 4.11
C LYS A 18 3.54 17.53 4.59
N ALA A 19 3.11 16.35 5.04
CA ALA A 19 4.00 15.34 5.61
C ALA A 19 4.86 14.64 4.55
N TYR A 20 4.35 14.50 3.33
CA TYR A 20 4.99 13.78 2.22
C TYR A 20 4.93 14.61 0.92
N PRO A 21 5.71 15.69 0.82
CA PRO A 21 5.52 16.72 -0.22
C PRO A 21 6.00 16.31 -1.62
N LYS A 22 6.80 15.23 -1.77
CA LYS A 22 7.43 14.91 -3.05
C LYS A 22 6.48 14.11 -3.95
N LYS A 23 5.82 14.80 -4.88
CA LYS A 23 4.99 14.17 -5.93
C LYS A 23 5.83 13.25 -6.82
N GLY A 24 5.24 12.15 -7.29
CA GLY A 24 5.92 11.14 -8.11
C GLY A 24 7.05 10.35 -7.42
N ASN A 25 7.36 10.63 -6.15
CA ASN A 25 8.37 9.87 -5.41
C ASN A 25 7.73 8.61 -4.80
N ASN A 26 8.18 7.44 -5.25
CA ASN A 26 7.64 6.15 -4.80
C ASN A 26 7.68 5.96 -3.27
N ALA A 27 8.69 6.51 -2.57
CA ALA A 27 8.77 6.38 -1.13
C ALA A 27 7.71 7.22 -0.41
N ASP A 28 7.49 8.46 -0.86
CA ASP A 28 6.44 9.32 -0.32
C ASP A 28 5.04 8.80 -0.67
N ILE A 29 4.84 8.30 -1.90
CA ILE A 29 3.59 7.65 -2.32
C ILE A 29 3.29 6.44 -1.42
N GLY A 30 4.29 5.61 -1.13
CA GLY A 30 4.15 4.46 -0.22
C GLY A 30 3.72 4.89 1.19
N LYS A 31 4.35 5.93 1.74
CA LYS A 31 3.99 6.48 3.07
C LYS A 31 2.58 7.07 3.08
N LYS A 32 2.20 7.83 2.04
CA LYS A 32 0.84 8.35 1.88
C LYS A 32 -0.18 7.22 1.88
N ALA A 33 0.08 6.15 1.13
CA ALA A 33 -0.81 4.99 1.08
C ALA A 33 -1.04 4.37 2.46
N VAL A 34 0.03 4.08 3.20
CA VAL A 34 -0.10 3.53 4.57
C VAL A 34 -0.90 4.47 5.47
N GLN A 35 -0.68 5.79 5.38
CA GLN A 35 -1.41 6.75 6.19
C GLN A 35 -2.89 6.86 5.79
N ILE A 36 -3.22 6.80 4.50
CA ILE A 36 -4.61 6.73 4.00
C ILE A 36 -5.30 5.48 4.52
N ALA A 37 -4.64 4.32 4.51
CA ALA A 37 -5.18 3.09 5.07
C ALA A 37 -5.55 3.28 6.55
N LYS A 38 -4.68 3.92 7.34
CA LYS A 38 -4.96 4.23 8.74
C LYS A 38 -6.16 5.16 8.90
N TYR A 39 -6.29 6.20 8.07
CA TYR A 39 -7.48 7.06 8.08
C TYR A 39 -8.77 6.28 7.80
N TYR A 40 -8.75 5.39 6.81
CA TYR A 40 -9.87 4.52 6.53
C TYR A 40 -10.22 3.63 7.73
N PHE A 41 -9.24 2.93 8.32
CA PHE A 41 -9.51 2.05 9.47
C PHE A 41 -9.96 2.81 10.72
N ASN A 42 -9.44 4.01 10.96
CA ASN A 42 -9.94 4.90 12.02
C ASN A 42 -11.39 5.33 11.80
N SER A 43 -11.88 5.37 10.55
CA SER A 43 -13.27 5.75 10.25
C SER A 43 -14.27 4.61 10.47
N ILE A 44 -13.81 3.35 10.47
CA ILE A 44 -14.69 2.17 10.56
C ILE A 44 -14.54 1.36 11.85
N TYR A 45 -13.45 1.54 12.59
CA TYR A 45 -13.21 0.88 13.87
C TYR A 45 -13.14 1.89 14.99
N GLU A 46 -13.66 1.50 16.16
CA GLU A 46 -13.49 2.26 17.38
C GLU A 46 -12.07 2.05 17.92
N ASN A 47 -11.28 3.13 17.96
CA ASN A 47 -9.92 3.18 18.52
C ASN A 47 -8.97 2.05 18.04
N PRO A 48 -8.81 1.82 16.72
CA PRO A 48 -7.91 0.79 16.23
C PRO A 48 -6.46 1.13 16.60
N LYS A 49 -5.65 0.08 16.80
CA LYS A 49 -4.19 0.23 16.97
C LYS A 49 -3.47 -0.22 15.72
N PHE A 50 -2.31 0.37 15.45
CA PHE A 50 -1.54 0.12 14.24
C PHE A 50 -0.09 -0.21 14.56
N GLU A 51 0.45 -1.23 13.90
CA GLU A 51 1.88 -1.52 13.83
C GLU A 51 2.33 -1.51 12.36
N TYR A 52 3.61 -1.19 12.11
CA TYR A 52 4.15 -1.03 10.76
C TYR A 52 5.52 -1.70 10.63
N ASN A 53 5.79 -2.27 9.45
CA ASN A 53 7.06 -2.93 9.10
C ASN A 53 7.46 -4.05 10.07
N ILE A 54 6.49 -4.82 10.58
CA ILE A 54 6.73 -5.97 11.44
C ILE A 54 6.66 -7.25 10.58
N ASP A 55 7.70 -8.08 10.66
CA ASP A 55 7.81 -9.37 9.96
C ASP A 55 7.54 -9.31 8.45
N GLY A 56 7.82 -8.18 7.80
CA GLY A 56 7.56 -7.98 6.37
C GLY A 56 6.08 -7.79 6.03
N VAL A 57 5.29 -7.25 6.96
CA VAL A 57 3.94 -6.71 6.73
C VAL A 57 4.02 -5.18 6.81
N ASP A 58 3.51 -4.50 5.80
CA ASP A 58 3.52 -3.03 5.75
C ASP A 58 2.63 -2.43 6.86
N LEU A 59 1.44 -3.01 7.10
CA LEU A 59 0.48 -2.52 8.10
C LEU A 59 -0.25 -3.66 8.81
N ILE A 60 -0.23 -3.64 10.15
CA ILE A 60 -1.09 -4.47 11.00
C ILE A 60 -2.12 -3.57 11.66
N VAL A 61 -3.39 -3.95 11.59
CA VAL A 61 -4.53 -3.26 12.19
C VAL A 61 -5.12 -4.15 13.27
N TYR A 62 -5.11 -3.68 14.50
CA TYR A 62 -5.83 -4.30 15.60
C TYR A 62 -7.19 -3.63 15.72
N SER A 63 -8.21 -4.34 15.27
CA SER A 63 -9.60 -4.02 15.58
C SER A 63 -10.00 -4.71 16.89
N PRO A 64 -11.16 -4.39 17.49
CA PRO A 64 -11.58 -5.01 18.75
C PRO A 64 -11.58 -6.55 18.74
N ASN A 65 -11.84 -7.17 17.58
CA ASN A 65 -11.99 -8.63 17.46
C ASN A 65 -10.90 -9.29 16.62
N ASP A 66 -10.22 -8.53 15.75
CA ASP A 66 -9.34 -9.10 14.73
C ASP A 66 -7.99 -8.40 14.66
N ARG A 67 -6.96 -9.19 14.34
CA ARG A 67 -5.65 -8.74 13.89
C ARG A 67 -5.57 -8.90 12.38
N LEU A 68 -5.64 -7.79 11.65
CA LEU A 68 -5.66 -7.77 10.19
C LEU A 68 -4.29 -7.33 9.67
N GLU A 69 -3.71 -8.11 8.77
CA GLU A 69 -2.41 -7.83 8.16
C GLU A 69 -2.56 -7.42 6.69
N TYR A 70 -1.81 -6.40 6.27
CA TYR A 70 -1.84 -5.89 4.90
C TYR A 70 -0.43 -5.61 4.37
N GLU A 71 -0.18 -6.06 3.13
CA GLU A 71 0.83 -5.46 2.26
C GLU A 71 0.21 -4.22 1.60
N VAL A 72 0.82 -3.05 1.69
CA VAL A 72 0.21 -1.78 1.23
C VAL A 72 0.99 -1.22 0.05
N LYS A 73 0.30 -0.93 -1.05
CA LYS A 73 0.93 -0.35 -2.25
C LYS A 73 0.14 0.83 -2.77
N GLY A 74 0.77 2.01 -2.81
CA GLY A 74 0.19 3.24 -3.34
C GLY A 74 0.48 3.51 -4.81
N THR A 75 -0.44 4.20 -5.49
CA THR A 75 -0.21 4.84 -6.78
C THR A 75 -1.01 6.13 -6.94
N GLU A 76 -0.48 7.06 -7.70
CA GLU A 76 -1.18 8.25 -8.18
C GLU A 76 -2.11 7.93 -9.37
N ASP A 77 -1.92 6.77 -10.03
CA ASP A 77 -2.80 6.32 -11.11
C ASP A 77 -4.24 6.12 -10.60
N SER A 78 -5.23 6.38 -11.44
CA SER A 78 -6.64 6.24 -11.07
C SER A 78 -7.08 4.79 -10.87
N GLY A 79 -6.37 3.84 -11.46
CA GLY A 79 -6.64 2.40 -11.30
C GLY A 79 -5.45 1.64 -10.73
N VAL A 80 -5.65 0.34 -10.49
CA VAL A 80 -4.67 -0.55 -9.83
C VAL A 80 -3.27 -0.50 -10.46
N ALA A 81 -3.20 -0.36 -11.79
CA ALA A 81 -1.94 -0.33 -12.55
C ALA A 81 -1.04 -1.54 -12.24
N PHE A 82 -1.58 -2.76 -12.42
CA PHE A 82 -0.92 -4.04 -12.09
C PHE A 82 0.52 -4.15 -12.60
N HIS A 83 0.81 -3.67 -13.81
CA HIS A 83 2.15 -3.71 -14.40
C HIS A 83 3.21 -2.92 -13.60
N LYS A 84 2.80 -1.95 -12.76
CA LYS A 84 3.68 -1.17 -11.87
C LYS A 84 3.79 -1.77 -10.46
N LEU A 85 2.93 -2.72 -10.11
CA LEU A 85 2.98 -3.39 -8.82
C LEU A 85 4.12 -4.40 -8.84
N LYS A 86 5.04 -4.25 -7.89
CA LYS A 86 6.22 -5.09 -7.76
C LYS A 86 6.36 -5.48 -6.30
N VAL A 87 6.46 -6.78 -6.05
CA VAL A 87 6.85 -7.34 -4.76
C VAL A 87 8.35 -7.58 -4.81
N SER A 88 9.10 -7.05 -3.86
CA SER A 88 10.57 -7.04 -3.92
C SER A 88 11.24 -8.13 -3.08
N SER A 89 10.52 -8.74 -2.13
CA SER A 89 11.10 -9.75 -1.25
C SER A 89 10.36 -11.08 -1.36
N THR A 90 11.13 -12.18 -1.27
CA THR A 90 10.58 -13.54 -1.19
C THR A 90 9.68 -13.71 0.03
N ASN A 91 9.96 -13.02 1.13
CA ASN A 91 9.13 -13.06 2.33
C ASN A 91 7.71 -12.53 2.07
N VAL A 92 7.60 -11.32 1.48
CA VAL A 92 6.28 -10.74 1.13
C VAL A 92 5.57 -11.60 0.09
N HIS A 93 6.29 -12.09 -0.92
CA HIS A 93 5.73 -13.02 -1.91
C HIS A 93 5.08 -14.23 -1.21
N ASN A 94 5.80 -14.91 -0.33
CA ASN A 94 5.30 -16.09 0.37
C ASN A 94 4.09 -15.76 1.25
N LYS A 95 4.09 -14.60 1.91
CA LYS A 95 2.95 -14.15 2.71
C LYS A 95 1.71 -13.92 1.86
N LEU A 96 1.84 -13.24 0.71
CA LEU A 96 0.72 -13.01 -0.22
C LEU A 96 0.14 -14.32 -0.73
N VAL A 97 1.00 -15.28 -1.13
CA VAL A 97 0.57 -16.62 -1.58
C VAL A 97 -0.15 -17.39 -0.46
N ASN A 98 0.21 -17.16 0.80
CA ASN A 98 -0.40 -17.77 1.97
C ASN A 98 -1.59 -16.98 2.54
N GLY A 99 -2.16 -16.02 1.79
CA GLY A 99 -3.40 -15.32 2.15
C GLY A 99 -3.24 -13.94 2.80
N LEU A 100 -2.03 -13.36 2.81
CA LEU A 100 -1.88 -11.95 3.18
C LEU A 100 -2.63 -11.07 2.16
N THR A 101 -3.41 -10.11 2.66
CA THR A 101 -4.17 -9.20 1.80
C THR A 101 -3.26 -8.12 1.21
N LEU A 102 -3.32 -7.92 -0.10
CA LEU A 102 -2.70 -6.77 -0.77
C LEU A 102 -3.71 -5.61 -0.81
N LEU A 103 -3.43 -4.55 -0.05
CA LEU A 103 -4.20 -3.31 -0.06
C LEU A 103 -3.58 -2.32 -1.06
N ARG A 104 -4.18 -2.21 -2.22
CA ARG A 104 -3.79 -1.25 -3.26
C ARG A 104 -4.59 0.03 -3.13
N ILE A 105 -3.89 1.16 -2.99
CA ILE A 105 -4.51 2.48 -2.89
C ILE A 105 -4.20 3.29 -4.14
N CYS A 106 -5.25 3.67 -4.87
CA CYS A 106 -5.19 4.40 -6.13
C CYS A 106 -5.64 5.85 -5.96
N SER A 107 -5.37 6.67 -6.97
CA SER A 107 -5.70 8.09 -7.02
C SER A 107 -5.08 8.91 -5.88
N ILE A 108 -3.93 8.49 -5.35
CA ILE A 108 -3.21 9.25 -4.30
C ILE A 108 -2.89 10.65 -4.84
N GLY A 109 -3.13 11.67 -4.00
CA GLY A 109 -3.04 13.08 -4.39
C GLY A 109 -4.40 13.70 -4.75
N ASN A 110 -5.49 12.93 -4.68
CA ASN A 110 -6.86 13.42 -4.78
C ASN A 110 -7.61 13.25 -3.44
N HIS A 111 -8.71 13.99 -3.26
CA HIS A 111 -9.58 13.84 -2.08
C HIS A 111 -10.31 12.50 -2.05
N THR A 112 -10.75 12.00 -3.21
CA THR A 112 -11.34 10.66 -3.32
C THR A 112 -10.26 9.69 -3.79
N VAL A 113 -10.02 8.66 -3.01
CA VAL A 113 -9.06 7.59 -3.29
C VAL A 113 -9.78 6.25 -3.33
N GLN A 114 -9.22 5.28 -4.05
CA GLN A 114 -9.80 3.95 -4.15
C GLN A 114 -8.94 2.95 -3.41
N LEU A 115 -9.56 2.20 -2.49
CA LEU A 115 -8.95 1.14 -1.73
C LEU A 115 -9.40 -0.19 -2.32
N HIS A 116 -8.46 -0.95 -2.88
CA HIS A 116 -8.69 -2.28 -3.41
C HIS A 116 -8.05 -3.32 -2.47
N PHE A 117 -8.88 -4.18 -1.92
CA PHE A 117 -8.46 -5.33 -1.10
C PHE A 117 -8.41 -6.54 -2.01
N MET A 118 -7.20 -7.05 -2.23
CA MET A 118 -6.92 -8.08 -3.24
C MET A 118 -6.33 -9.33 -2.62
N GLN A 119 -6.81 -10.50 -3.05
CA GLN A 119 -6.30 -11.81 -2.65
C GLN A 119 -5.53 -12.49 -3.78
N TYR A 120 -4.41 -13.14 -3.43
CA TYR A 120 -3.64 -13.94 -4.37
C TYR A 120 -4.45 -15.16 -4.85
N GLY A 121 -4.38 -15.46 -6.14
CA GLY A 121 -5.11 -16.58 -6.74
C GLY A 121 -6.58 -16.27 -7.07
N GLU A 122 -7.12 -15.16 -6.54
CA GLU A 122 -8.46 -14.67 -6.86
C GLU A 122 -8.41 -13.39 -7.70
N ASP A 123 -7.65 -12.39 -7.24
CA ASP A 123 -7.63 -11.04 -7.82
C ASP A 123 -6.36 -10.73 -8.61
N PHE A 124 -5.27 -11.43 -8.27
CA PHE A 124 -3.99 -11.29 -8.95
C PHE A 124 -3.17 -12.57 -8.85
N LEU A 125 -2.23 -12.71 -9.78
CA LEU A 125 -1.16 -13.70 -9.74
C LEU A 125 0.18 -12.98 -9.62
N LEU A 126 1.18 -13.69 -9.11
CA LEU A 126 2.56 -13.23 -9.04
C LEU A 126 3.38 -14.06 -10.00
N GLU A 127 4.08 -13.38 -10.90
CA GLU A 127 5.02 -14.03 -11.81
C GLU A 127 6.44 -13.58 -11.46
N PRO A 128 7.42 -14.50 -11.45
CA PRO A 128 8.82 -14.14 -11.30
C PRO A 128 9.26 -13.17 -12.40
N GLU A 129 10.02 -12.14 -12.02
CA GLU A 129 10.61 -11.19 -12.97
C GLU A 129 12.11 -11.04 -12.67
N ALA A 130 12.93 -11.11 -13.72
CA ALA A 130 14.38 -10.92 -13.59
C ALA A 130 14.70 -9.47 -13.20
N ARG A 131 15.49 -9.26 -12.15
CA ARG A 131 16.02 -7.94 -11.78
C ARG A 131 17.54 -7.93 -11.91
N TRP A 132 18.04 -6.98 -12.69
CA TRP A 132 19.46 -6.75 -12.88
C TRP A 132 19.83 -5.34 -12.41
N THR A 133 20.91 -5.25 -11.64
CA THR A 133 21.38 -4.00 -11.02
C THR A 133 22.49 -3.35 -11.85
N VAL A 134 22.47 -2.03 -11.93
CA VAL A 134 23.46 -1.22 -12.67
C VAL A 134 24.79 -1.15 -11.92
N LYS A 135 25.90 -1.33 -12.64
CA LYS A 135 27.26 -1.10 -12.13
C LYS A 135 27.90 0.08 -12.85
N ARG A 136 28.60 0.91 -12.08
CA ARG A 136 29.55 1.85 -12.65
C ARG A 136 30.73 1.05 -13.21
N VAL A 137 31.09 1.27 -14.47
CA VAL A 137 32.39 0.87 -15.01
C VAL A 137 33.39 1.90 -14.51
N ASN A 138 34.46 1.48 -13.82
CA ASN A 138 35.54 2.39 -13.42
C ASN A 138 36.12 3.02 -14.69
N ALA A 139 35.89 4.31 -14.90
CA ALA A 139 36.65 5.10 -15.87
C ALA A 139 37.96 5.49 -15.18
N ARG A 140 39.04 4.82 -15.62
CA ARG A 140 40.48 5.00 -15.33
C ARG A 140 40.85 5.81 -14.09
#